data_AF-A0A7L6N5P0-F1
#
_entry.id   AF-A0A7L6N5P0-F1
#
_cell.length_a   1.000
_cell.length_b   1.000
_cell.length_c   1.000
_cell.angle_alpha   90.00
_cell.angle_beta   90.00
_cell.angle_gamma   90.00
#
_symmetry.space_group_name_H-M   'P 1'
#
loop_
_entity.id
_entity.type
_entity.pdbx_description
1 polymer ?
#
loop_
_entity_poly.entity_id
_entity_poly.type
_entity_poly.pdbx_seq_one_letter_code
_entity_poly.pdbx_strand_id
1 'polypeptide(L)'
;MTKTDKIDAIAVCRHLMYNLNRLHPYTPPLYHLVELKQLSRDYNSNNQIITKAKGELKRLLQMFFPEFLKHFKPFSKWTLDLLYDFPLPSDYKGLHIESLAQRIRSRSNHVEQAKLIKYIAKNSIGNPNNLNAYLINLCL
;
A
#
# COMPACT_ATOMS: atom_id res chain seq x y z
N MET A 1 61.28 7.22 3.84
CA MET A 1 60.45 6.20 3.16
C MET A 1 59.41 6.95 2.32
N THR A 2 59.68 7.19 1.04
CA THR A 2 58.81 7.96 0.11
C THR A 2 59.32 7.77 -1.33
N LYS A 3 59.38 6.51 -1.78
CA LYS A 3 59.80 6.16 -3.15
C LYS A 3 58.77 5.31 -3.90
N THR A 4 57.63 5.01 -3.26
CA THR A 4 56.60 4.13 -3.80
C THR A 4 55.59 4.90 -4.66
N ASP A 5 55.26 6.14 -4.31
CA ASP A 5 54.27 6.96 -5.04
C ASP A 5 54.60 7.15 -6.53
N LYS A 6 55.88 7.31 -6.86
CA LYS A 6 56.32 7.46 -8.26
C LYS A 6 56.13 6.16 -9.05
N ILE A 7 56.37 5.02 -8.41
CA ILE A 7 56.23 3.70 -9.04
C ILE A 7 54.74 3.38 -9.20
N ASP A 8 53.94 3.68 -8.19
CA ASP A 8 52.49 3.50 -8.22
C ASP A 8 51.83 4.38 -9.28
N ALA A 9 52.24 5.65 -9.38
CA ALA A 9 51.77 6.54 -10.44
C ALA A 9 52.09 6.00 -11.84
N ILE A 10 53.30 5.45 -12.04
CA ILE A 10 53.70 4.82 -13.31
C ILE A 10 52.88 3.56 -13.57
N ALA A 11 52.62 2.74 -12.54
CA ALA A 11 51.82 1.53 -12.66
C ALA A 11 50.36 1.85 -13.03
N VAL A 12 49.76 2.85 -12.39
CA VAL A 12 48.41 3.35 -12.69
C VAL A 12 48.35 3.89 -14.12
N CYS A 13 49.30 4.74 -14.53
CA CYS A 13 49.36 5.27 -15.89
C CYS A 13 49.49 4.16 -16.94
N ARG A 14 50.38 3.17 -16.74
CA ARG A 14 50.51 2.02 -17.65
C ARG A 14 49.24 1.20 -17.72
N HIS A 15 48.58 0.98 -16.59
CA HIS A 15 47.32 0.26 -16.53
C HIS A 15 46.21 0.98 -17.33
N LEU A 16 46.10 2.30 -17.17
CA LEU A 16 45.15 3.14 -17.92
C LEU A 16 45.47 3.14 -19.42
N MET A 17 46.73 3.28 -19.81
CA MET A 17 47.15 3.23 -21.22
C MET A 17 46.88 1.87 -21.86
N TYR A 18 47.16 0.77 -21.14
CA TYR A 18 46.93 -0.58 -21.65
C TYR A 18 45.44 -0.92 -21.77
N ASN A 19 44.63 -0.42 -20.83
CA ASN A 19 43.19 -0.65 -20.83
C ASN A 19 42.39 0.47 -21.48
N LEU A 20 43.03 1.44 -22.15
CA LEU A 20 42.37 2.62 -22.72
C LEU A 20 41.22 2.24 -23.68
N ASN A 21 41.41 1.18 -24.46
CA ASN A 21 40.40 0.66 -25.39
C ASN A 21 39.25 -0.11 -24.71
N ARG A 22 39.44 -0.54 -23.45
CA ARG A 22 38.43 -1.22 -22.61
C ARG A 22 37.78 -0.28 -21.61
N LEU A 23 38.45 0.83 -21.30
CA LEU A 23 37.97 1.93 -20.47
C LEU A 23 37.13 2.84 -21.35
N HIS A 24 35.88 2.47 -21.57
CA HIS A 24 34.94 3.34 -22.27
C HIS A 24 34.66 4.57 -21.38
N PRO A 25 35.09 5.79 -21.74
CA PRO A 25 34.85 6.99 -20.94
C PRO A 25 33.35 7.31 -20.79
N TYR A 26 32.54 6.76 -21.70
CA TYR A 26 31.09 6.82 -21.67
C TYR A 26 30.57 5.44 -22.06
N THR A 27 30.25 4.61 -21.07
CA THR A 27 29.34 3.49 -21.33
C THR A 27 27.94 4.09 -21.32
N PRO A 28 27.18 4.08 -22.44
CA PRO A 28 25.79 4.50 -22.41
C PRO A 28 25.11 3.71 -21.28
N PRO A 29 24.29 4.34 -20.42
CA PRO A 29 23.57 3.57 -19.42
C PRO A 29 22.82 2.48 -20.19
N LEU A 30 23.15 1.22 -19.91
CA LEU A 30 22.47 0.10 -20.57
C LEU A 30 20.98 0.36 -20.37
N TYR A 31 20.18 0.27 -21.44
CA TYR A 31 18.75 0.60 -21.41
C TYR A 31 18.03 -0.04 -20.21
N HIS A 32 18.41 -1.27 -19.85
CA HIS A 32 17.97 -1.96 -18.63
C HIS A 32 18.17 -1.18 -17.32
N LEU A 33 19.27 -0.45 -17.15
CA LEU A 33 19.51 0.36 -15.96
C LEU A 33 18.57 1.57 -15.89
N VAL A 34 18.20 2.13 -17.05
CA VAL A 34 17.21 3.21 -17.13
C VAL A 34 15.82 2.68 -16.80
N GLU A 35 15.45 1.53 -17.37
CA GLU A 35 14.18 0.84 -17.09
C GLU A 35 14.06 0.46 -15.61
N LEU A 36 15.12 -0.12 -15.01
CA LEU A 36 15.14 -0.45 -13.59
C LEU A 36 14.99 0.81 -12.71
N LYS A 37 15.61 1.91 -13.10
CA LYS A 37 15.48 3.19 -12.39
C LYS A 37 14.07 3.77 -12.51
N GLN A 38 13.44 3.66 -13.68
CA GLN A 38 12.05 4.06 -13.88
C GLN A 38 11.12 3.20 -13.03
N LEU A 39 11.26 1.87 -13.09
CA LEU A 39 10.48 0.94 -12.29
C LEU A 39 10.59 1.23 -10.78
N SER A 40 11.80 1.52 -10.28
CA SER A 40 12.01 1.90 -8.88
C SER A 40 11.29 3.20 -8.51
N ARG A 41 11.29 4.20 -9.40
CA ARG A 41 10.56 5.45 -9.20
C ARG A 41 9.06 5.22 -9.19
N ASP A 42 8.55 4.41 -10.10
CA ASP A 42 7.12 4.09 -10.22
C ASP A 42 6.65 3.31 -9.00
N TYR A 43 7.43 2.33 -8.54
CA TYR A 43 7.18 1.62 -7.29
C TYR A 43 7.06 2.57 -6.10
N ASN A 44 8.01 3.49 -5.95
CA ASN A 44 8.00 4.48 -4.86
C ASN A 44 6.81 5.44 -4.97
N SER A 45 6.47 5.88 -6.18
CA SER A 45 5.29 6.71 -6.45
C SER A 45 4.00 5.99 -6.06
N ASN A 46 3.84 4.73 -6.50
CA ASN A 46 2.70 3.90 -6.14
C ASN A 46 2.59 3.68 -4.64
N ASN A 47 3.71 3.44 -3.95
CA ASN A 47 3.71 3.27 -2.51
C ASN A 47 3.27 4.56 -1.77
N GLN A 48 3.64 5.73 -2.28
CA GLN A 48 3.15 7.02 -1.76
C GLN A 48 1.64 7.19 -1.98
N ILE A 49 1.14 6.85 -3.17
CA ILE A 49 -0.30 6.90 -3.50
C ILE A 49 -1.07 5.96 -2.57
N ILE A 50 -0.63 4.71 -2.40
CA ILE A 50 -1.23 3.73 -1.50
C ILE A 50 -1.23 4.25 -0.06
N THR A 51 -0.14 4.87 0.39
CA THR A 51 -0.05 5.41 1.75
C THR A 51 -1.04 6.55 1.97
N LYS A 52 -1.18 7.45 0.99
CA LYS A 52 -2.18 8.54 1.01
C LYS A 52 -3.61 7.98 1.02
N ALA A 53 -3.93 7.05 0.13
CA ALA A 53 -5.25 6.41 0.06
C ALA A 53 -5.62 5.69 1.37
N LYS A 54 -4.67 4.97 1.98
CA LYS A 54 -4.86 4.35 3.30
C LYS A 54 -5.13 5.38 4.40
N GLY A 55 -4.43 6.52 4.36
CA GLY A 55 -4.65 7.63 5.28
C GLY A 55 -6.05 8.22 5.15
N GLU A 56 -6.48 8.51 3.92
CA GLU A 56 -7.82 9.02 3.64
C GLU A 56 -8.91 8.02 4.02
N LEU A 57 -8.77 6.75 3.67
CA LEU A 57 -9.71 5.70 4.07
C LEU A 57 -9.85 5.62 5.61
N LYS A 58 -8.73 5.68 6.34
CA LYS A 58 -8.75 5.69 7.80
C LYS A 58 -9.46 6.93 8.35
N ARG A 59 -9.23 8.10 7.75
CA ARG A 59 -9.89 9.36 8.13
C ARG A 59 -11.40 9.28 7.90
N LEU A 60 -11.83 8.79 6.73
CA LEU A 60 -13.24 8.59 6.40
C LEU A 60 -13.91 7.59 7.36
N LEU A 61 -13.26 6.45 7.61
CA LEU A 61 -13.76 5.47 8.58
C LEU A 61 -13.84 6.05 10.00
N GLN A 62 -12.90 6.89 10.42
CA GLN A 62 -12.97 7.55 11.72
C GLN A 62 -14.14 8.54 11.80
N MET A 63 -14.49 9.19 10.70
CA MET A 63 -15.58 10.17 10.64
C MET A 63 -16.96 9.49 10.61
N PHE A 64 -17.10 8.37 9.88
CA PHE A 64 -18.41 7.77 9.61
C PHE A 64 -18.64 6.42 10.29
N PHE A 65 -17.59 5.71 10.69
CA PHE A 65 -17.73 4.43 11.37
C PHE A 65 -16.59 4.17 12.37
N PRO A 66 -16.40 5.04 13.38
CA PRO A 66 -15.28 4.95 14.32
C PRO A 66 -15.30 3.66 15.14
N GLU A 67 -16.48 3.09 15.40
CA GLU A 67 -16.63 1.82 16.12
C GLU A 67 -15.98 0.66 15.37
N PHE A 68 -16.03 0.69 14.04
CA PHE A 68 -15.40 -0.32 13.20
C PHE A 68 -13.88 -0.35 13.35
N LEU A 69 -13.23 0.82 13.39
CA LEU A 69 -11.79 0.93 13.60
C LEU A 69 -11.32 0.42 14.97
N LYS A 70 -12.20 0.44 15.98
CA LYS A 70 -11.86 -0.09 17.31
C LYS A 70 -11.82 -1.61 17.35
N HIS A 71 -12.71 -2.27 16.60
CA HIS A 71 -12.86 -3.72 16.64
C HIS A 71 -12.12 -4.44 15.52
N PHE A 72 -11.83 -3.77 14.40
CA PHE A 72 -11.28 -4.40 13.21
C PHE A 72 -10.07 -3.67 12.65
N LYS A 73 -9.18 -4.44 12.00
CA LYS A 73 -8.02 -3.90 11.27
C LYS A 73 -8.47 -3.42 9.88
N PRO A 74 -8.48 -2.10 9.59
CA PRO A 74 -9.11 -1.53 8.40
C PRO A 74 -8.48 -1.98 7.07
N PHE A 75 -7.20 -2.36 7.07
CA PHE A 75 -6.46 -2.73 5.85
C PHE A 75 -6.36 -4.24 5.63
N SER A 76 -7.12 -5.05 6.36
CA SER A 76 -7.17 -6.49 6.09
C SER A 76 -7.93 -6.72 4.78
N LYS A 77 -7.50 -7.67 3.94
CA LYS A 77 -8.15 -7.96 2.65
C LYS A 77 -9.67 -8.14 2.78
N TRP A 78 -10.11 -9.02 3.68
CA TRP A 78 -11.53 -9.25 3.96
C TRP A 78 -12.29 -7.99 4.44
N THR A 79 -11.61 -7.06 5.11
CA THR A 79 -12.21 -5.80 5.57
C THR A 79 -12.40 -4.83 4.42
N LEU A 80 -11.42 -4.75 3.52
CA LEU A 80 -11.51 -3.93 2.31
C LEU A 80 -12.61 -4.48 1.38
N ASP A 81 -12.64 -5.80 1.18
CA ASP A 81 -13.69 -6.47 0.40
C ASP A 81 -15.08 -6.22 1.00
N LEU A 82 -15.20 -6.25 2.33
CA LEU A 82 -16.45 -5.95 3.03
C LEU A 82 -16.87 -4.48 2.88
N LEU A 83 -15.93 -3.54 3.00
CA LEU A 83 -16.19 -2.11 2.87
C LEU A 83 -16.50 -1.71 1.43
N TYR A 84 -16.00 -2.45 0.45
CA TYR A 84 -16.33 -2.28 -0.96
C TYR A 84 -17.79 -2.67 -1.23
N ASP A 85 -18.21 -3.83 -0.71
CA ASP A 85 -19.60 -4.28 -0.83
C ASP A 85 -20.58 -3.43 0.01
N PHE A 86 -20.16 -3.04 1.22
CA PHE A 86 -20.98 -2.38 2.23
C PHE A 86 -20.23 -1.21 2.89
N PRO A 87 -20.19 -0.02 2.25
CA PRO A 87 -19.43 1.12 2.75
C PRO A 87 -20.10 1.82 3.95
N LEU A 88 -21.42 1.73 4.10
CA LEU A 88 -22.15 2.49 5.12
C LEU A 88 -22.56 1.62 6.32
N PRO A 89 -22.60 2.17 7.55
CA PRO A 89 -23.18 1.50 8.71
C PRO A 89 -24.64 1.06 8.50
N SER A 90 -25.39 1.80 7.68
CA SER A 90 -26.79 1.49 7.37
C SER A 90 -26.98 0.20 6.59
N ASP A 91 -26.02 -0.14 5.72
CA ASP A 91 -26.12 -1.32 4.85
C ASP A 91 -26.14 -2.60 5.71
N TYR A 92 -25.36 -2.60 6.80
CA TYR A 92 -25.29 -3.70 7.77
C TYR A 92 -26.58 -3.91 8.57
N LYS A 93 -27.45 -2.91 8.70
CA LYS A 93 -28.69 -3.03 9.50
C LYS A 93 -29.69 -3.99 8.85
N GLY A 94 -29.80 -3.95 7.52
CA GLY A 94 -30.75 -4.77 6.74
C GLY A 94 -30.26 -6.18 6.40
N LEU A 95 -28.95 -6.45 6.50
CA LEU A 95 -28.35 -7.72 6.08
C LEU A 95 -28.62 -8.86 7.06
N HIS A 96 -28.84 -10.08 6.52
CA HIS A 96 -28.90 -11.29 7.31
C HIS A 96 -27.50 -11.68 7.83
N ILE A 97 -27.45 -12.24 9.04
CA ILE A 97 -26.16 -12.60 9.67
C ILE A 97 -25.45 -13.68 8.84
N GLU A 98 -26.19 -14.62 8.25
CA GLU A 98 -25.60 -15.68 7.42
C GLU A 98 -24.97 -15.13 6.13
N SER A 99 -25.61 -14.16 5.47
CA SER A 99 -25.07 -13.53 4.26
C SER A 99 -23.77 -12.77 4.59
N LEU A 100 -23.76 -12.06 5.71
CA LEU A 100 -22.56 -11.35 6.21
C LEU A 100 -21.45 -12.35 6.61
N ALA A 101 -21.81 -13.44 7.28
CA ALA A 101 -20.89 -14.49 7.70
C ALA A 101 -20.29 -15.23 6.48
N GLN A 102 -21.07 -15.43 5.42
CA GLN A 102 -20.60 -16.01 4.16
C GLN A 102 -19.55 -15.13 3.48
N ARG A 103 -19.71 -13.80 3.52
CA ARG A 103 -18.70 -12.85 3.03
C ARG A 103 -17.42 -12.86 3.88
N ILE A 104 -17.56 -13.04 5.20
CA ILE A 104 -16.42 -13.10 6.15
C ILE A 104 -15.78 -14.51 6.23
N ARG A 105 -16.30 -15.49 5.48
CA ARG A 105 -15.95 -16.94 5.56
C ARG A 105 -14.46 -17.27 5.51
N SER A 106 -13.61 -16.33 5.08
CA SER A 106 -12.16 -16.41 5.20
C SER A 106 -11.63 -16.56 6.64
N ARG A 107 -12.45 -16.41 7.69
CA ARG A 107 -12.05 -16.58 9.10
C ARG A 107 -12.82 -17.68 9.82
N SER A 108 -12.14 -18.36 10.75
CA SER A 108 -12.73 -19.36 11.65
C SER A 108 -13.91 -18.82 12.47
N ASN A 109 -13.83 -17.57 12.93
CA ASN A 109 -14.87 -16.94 13.77
C ASN A 109 -15.80 -16.00 12.98
N HIS A 110 -16.11 -16.32 11.72
CA HIS A 110 -16.89 -15.48 10.80
C HIS A 110 -18.30 -15.14 11.30
N VAL A 111 -18.99 -16.07 11.98
CA VAL A 111 -20.34 -15.85 12.53
C VAL A 111 -20.32 -14.82 13.66
N GLU A 112 -19.40 -14.95 14.60
CA GLU A 112 -19.26 -14.01 15.73
C GLU A 112 -18.84 -12.62 15.26
N GLN A 113 -17.97 -12.55 14.24
CA GLN A 113 -17.59 -11.28 13.61
C GLN A 113 -18.78 -10.61 12.90
N ALA A 114 -19.60 -11.39 12.19
CA ALA A 114 -20.82 -10.88 11.56
C ALA A 114 -21.81 -10.31 12.61
N LYS A 115 -22.02 -11.01 13.73
CA LYS A 115 -22.84 -10.52 14.84
C LYS A 115 -22.29 -9.21 15.42
N LEU A 116 -20.97 -9.16 15.66
CA LEU A 116 -20.30 -7.98 16.20
C LEU A 116 -20.43 -6.78 15.26
N ILE A 117 -20.20 -6.97 13.95
CA ILE A 117 -20.35 -5.92 12.93
C ILE A 117 -21.78 -5.36 12.94
N LYS A 118 -22.79 -6.24 12.97
CA LYS A 118 -24.19 -5.81 13.01
C LYS A 118 -24.52 -5.05 14.30
N TYR A 119 -23.97 -5.47 15.44
CA TYR A 119 -24.13 -4.77 16.71
C TYR A 119 -23.53 -3.37 16.68
N ILE A 120 -22.28 -3.22 16.24
CA ILE A 120 -21.62 -1.91 16.17
C ILE A 120 -22.26 -1.00 15.13
N ALA A 121 -22.75 -1.55 14.01
CA ALA A 121 -23.45 -0.79 12.99
C ALA A 121 -24.80 -0.25 13.49
N LYS A 122 -25.50 -1.01 14.34
CA LYS A 122 -26.75 -0.56 14.98
C LYS A 122 -26.52 0.60 15.93
N ASN A 123 -25.40 0.57 16.66
CA ASN A 123 -25.03 1.58 17.66
C ASN A 123 -24.10 2.67 17.11
N SER A 124 -23.88 2.70 15.79
CA SER A 124 -22.95 3.65 15.21
C SER A 124 -23.52 5.06 15.23
N ILE A 125 -22.67 6.02 15.60
CA ILE A 125 -22.96 7.46 15.59
C ILE A 125 -22.77 8.04 14.15
N GLY A 126 -22.31 7.20 13.21
CA GLY A 126 -22.02 7.54 11.83
C GLY A 126 -23.18 8.13 11.04
N ASN A 127 -22.89 9.18 10.25
CA ASN A 127 -23.88 9.78 9.35
C ASN A 127 -24.00 8.98 8.03
N PRO A 128 -25.18 8.45 7.67
CA PRO A 128 -25.38 7.58 6.51
C PRO A 128 -25.48 8.34 5.16
N ASN A 129 -24.71 9.41 4.97
CA ASN A 129 -24.77 10.19 3.74
C ASN A 129 -24.20 9.39 2.55
N ASN A 130 -24.96 9.30 1.47
CA ASN A 130 -24.59 8.54 0.26
C ASN A 130 -23.29 9.07 -0.39
N LEU A 131 -23.01 10.36 -0.24
CA LEU A 131 -21.76 10.96 -0.69
C LEU A 131 -20.53 10.31 -0.02
N ASN A 132 -20.66 9.86 1.22
CA ASN A 132 -19.58 9.20 1.96
C ASN A 132 -19.27 7.80 1.42
N ALA A 133 -20.30 7.09 0.94
CA ALA A 133 -20.11 5.78 0.31
C ALA A 133 -19.28 5.89 -0.96
N TYR A 134 -19.53 6.91 -1.77
CA TYR A 134 -18.74 7.19 -2.96
C TYR A 134 -17.28 7.51 -2.61
N LEU A 135 -17.04 8.33 -1.57
CA LEU A 135 -15.68 8.67 -1.13
C LEU A 135 -14.89 7.45 -0.62
N ILE A 136 -15.55 6.52 0.07
CA ILE A 136 -14.92 5.27 0.54
C ILE A 136 -14.55 4.40 -0.67
N ASN A 137 -15.45 4.23 -1.63
CA ASN A 137 -15.18 3.46 -2.85
C ASN A 137 -14.08 4.06 -3.72
N LEU A 138 -13.90 5.38 -3.72
CA LEU A 138 -12.79 6.02 -4.44
C LEU A 138 -11.42 5.67 -3.82
N CYS A 139 -11.38 5.31 -2.53
CA CYS A 139 -10.16 4.98 -1.80
C CYS A 139 -9.82 3.47 -1.81
N LEU A 140 -10.76 2.62 -2.27
CA LEU A 140 -10.64 1.16 -2.32
C LEU A 140 -10.28 0.70 -3.73
#